data_AF-A0A3G9K6N7-F1
#
_entry.id   AF-A0A3G9K6N7-F1
#
_cell.length_a   1.000
_cell.length_b   1.000
_cell.length_c   1.000
_cell.angle_alpha   90.00
_cell.angle_beta   90.00
_cell.angle_gamma   90.00
#
_symmetry.space_group_name_H-M   'P 1'
#
loop_
_entity.id
_entity.type
_entity.pdbx_description
1 polymer ?
#
loop_
_entity_poly.entity_id
_entity_poly.type
_entity_poly.pdbx_seq_one_letter_code
_entity_poly.pdbx_strand_id
1 'polypeptide(L)'
;MKRLNSQNLLIASLLGLSTLFAGSYPSVKAQSEPKLGCQATVNKVLEEIRSKGVRRVKFSIYKGVANEGRTGNPTNRTDVLNIALSSVDWSVTTRSEPKIESIIINIMESKILMKSWTDKIVANCGNTAIVSFGVYPSDWGEDYYIQSDGTTKLNKCVPAGTPGLLP
;
A
#
# COMPACT_ATOMS: atom_id res chain seq x y z
N MET A 1 74.19 -2.65 9.69
CA MET A 1 74.56 -3.96 9.11
C MET A 1 73.38 -4.91 9.26
N LYS A 2 73.14 -5.75 8.25
CA LYS A 2 71.94 -6.59 8.06
C LYS A 2 72.26 -8.06 8.40
N ARG A 3 71.23 -8.83 8.79
CA ARG A 3 71.11 -10.32 8.84
C ARG A 3 71.67 -11.01 10.10
N LEU A 4 71.20 -12.15 10.59
CA LEU A 4 70.33 -13.27 10.16
C LEU A 4 69.40 -13.68 11.35
N ASN A 5 68.14 -14.11 11.19
CA ASN A 5 67.61 -15.42 10.73
C ASN A 5 68.10 -16.67 11.49
N SER A 6 67.17 -17.61 11.71
CA SER A 6 67.25 -18.99 12.27
C SER A 6 66.56 -19.14 13.63
N GLN A 7 65.28 -19.52 13.69
CA GLN A 7 64.73 -20.90 13.64
C GLN A 7 64.73 -21.65 14.99
N ASN A 8 63.51 -22.04 15.36
CA ASN A 8 63.09 -23.24 16.10
C ASN A 8 63.37 -23.36 17.60
N LEU A 9 62.28 -23.39 18.39
CA LEU A 9 62.06 -24.52 19.31
C LEU A 9 60.55 -24.71 19.57
N LEU A 10 60.14 -25.95 19.31
CA LEU A 10 58.81 -26.51 19.51
C LEU A 10 58.51 -26.68 21.01
N ILE A 11 57.22 -26.75 21.38
CA ILE A 11 56.56 -27.86 22.10
C ILE A 11 55.43 -27.38 23.04
N ALA A 12 54.32 -28.11 22.93
CA ALA A 12 53.27 -28.41 23.91
C ALA A 12 52.14 -27.38 24.18
N SER A 13 51.00 -27.70 23.56
CA SER A 13 49.73 -28.01 24.23
C SER A 13 49.34 -27.21 25.46
N LEU A 14 48.32 -26.37 25.28
CA LEU A 14 47.16 -26.35 26.17
C LEU A 14 45.90 -26.20 25.30
N LEU A 15 45.24 -27.33 25.03
CA LEU A 15 43.84 -27.37 24.63
C LEU A 15 43.00 -26.90 25.83
N GLY A 16 42.90 -25.58 25.98
CA GLY A 16 42.02 -24.92 26.93
C GLY A 16 40.62 -24.82 26.34
N LEU A 17 39.73 -25.68 26.85
CA LEU A 17 38.27 -25.54 26.81
C LEU A 17 37.85 -24.05 26.79
N SER A 18 37.27 -23.60 25.68
CA SER A 18 36.59 -22.31 25.62
C SER A 18 35.14 -22.54 25.25
N THR A 19 34.35 -22.42 26.30
CA THR A 19 32.89 -22.38 26.39
C THR A 19 32.20 -21.77 25.17
N LEU A 20 31.18 -22.49 24.71
CA LEU A 20 29.96 -22.03 24.05
C LEU A 20 29.75 -20.51 24.09
N PHE A 21 30.19 -19.80 23.07
CA PHE A 21 29.60 -18.51 22.72
C PHE A 21 28.32 -18.78 21.94
N ALA A 22 27.26 -19.16 22.66
CA ALA A 22 25.90 -18.90 22.22
C ALA A 22 25.68 -17.38 22.27
N GLY A 23 26.31 -16.68 21.31
CA GLY A 23 26.02 -15.29 21.00
C GLY A 23 24.58 -15.23 20.53
N SER A 24 23.69 -14.96 21.47
CA SER A 24 22.33 -14.53 21.21
C SER A 24 22.46 -13.25 20.40
N TYR A 25 22.28 -13.36 19.08
CA TYR A 25 22.01 -12.20 18.24
C TYR A 25 20.89 -11.44 18.95
N PRO A 26 21.09 -10.16 19.34
CA PRO A 26 19.98 -9.34 19.73
C PRO A 26 19.03 -9.40 18.55
N SER A 27 17.83 -9.96 18.78
CA SER A 27 16.74 -9.87 17.84
C SER A 27 16.57 -8.39 17.58
N VAL A 28 17.12 -7.93 16.44
CA VAL A 28 16.92 -6.59 15.95
C VAL A 28 15.41 -6.50 15.85
N LYS A 29 14.78 -5.77 16.80
CA LYS A 29 13.40 -5.33 16.64
C LYS A 29 13.36 -4.79 15.23
N ALA A 30 12.70 -5.51 14.31
CA ALA A 30 12.46 -5.05 12.97
C ALA A 30 11.97 -3.62 13.17
N GLN A 31 12.81 -2.64 12.80
CA GLN A 31 12.43 -1.24 12.87
C GLN A 31 11.22 -1.19 11.96
N SER A 32 10.03 -1.13 12.57
CA SER A 32 8.78 -0.96 11.85
C SER A 32 9.04 0.21 10.93
N GLU A 33 8.99 -0.02 9.62
CA GLU A 33 9.20 1.03 8.64
C GLU A 33 8.40 2.27 9.09
N PRO A 34 8.98 3.48 9.03
CA PRO A 34 8.26 4.68 9.38
C PRO A 34 6.91 4.67 8.66
N LYS A 35 5.81 4.80 9.40
CA LYS A 35 4.48 4.90 8.78
C LYS A 35 4.55 5.99 7.73
N LEU A 36 4.39 5.60 6.47
CA LEU A 36 4.40 6.53 5.36
C LEU A 36 3.23 7.50 5.57
N GLY A 37 3.48 8.80 5.47
CA GLY A 37 2.38 9.76 5.46
C GLY A 37 1.39 9.45 4.32
N CYS A 38 0.11 9.81 4.48
CA CYS A 38 -0.94 9.53 3.50
C CYS A 38 -0.52 9.86 2.06
N GLN A 39 0.00 11.08 1.83
CA GLN A 39 0.43 11.51 0.50
C GLN A 39 1.56 10.64 -0.09
N ALA A 40 2.53 10.24 0.72
CA ALA A 40 3.62 9.38 0.27
C ALA A 40 3.11 7.99 -0.13
N THR A 41 2.17 7.44 0.65
CA THR A 41 1.51 6.17 0.33
C THR A 41 0.75 6.24 -0.99
N VAL A 42 -0.03 7.31 -1.19
CA VAL A 42 -0.79 7.52 -2.42
C VAL A 42 0.15 7.67 -3.62
N ASN A 43 1.24 8.44 -3.48
CA ASN A 43 2.24 8.59 -4.53
C ASN A 43 2.85 7.25 -4.95
N LYS A 44 3.18 6.36 -4.01
CA LYS A 44 3.67 5.00 -4.32
C LYS A 44 2.65 4.17 -5.11
N VAL A 45 1.37 4.25 -4.76
CA VAL A 45 0.29 3.59 -5.53
C VAL A 45 0.22 4.15 -6.94
N LEU A 46 0.29 5.47 -7.10
CA LEU A 46 0.30 6.13 -8.42
C LEU A 46 1.53 5.74 -9.25
N GLU A 47 2.70 5.63 -8.63
CA GLU A 47 3.92 5.13 -9.28
C GLU A 47 3.78 3.67 -9.73
N GLU A 48 3.15 2.81 -8.92
CA GLU A 48 2.88 1.42 -9.30
C GLU A 48 1.90 1.33 -10.48
N ILE A 49 0.87 2.18 -10.51
CA ILE A 49 -0.05 2.27 -11.66
C ILE A 49 0.70 2.73 -12.92
N ARG A 50 1.58 3.72 -12.79
CA ARG A 50 2.42 4.19 -13.91
C ARG A 50 3.38 3.13 -14.40
N SER A 51 3.99 2.35 -13.50
CA SER A 51 4.92 1.29 -13.87
C SER A 51 4.24 0.14 -14.62
N LYS A 52 2.93 -0.06 -14.41
CA LYS A 52 2.09 -0.98 -15.21
C LYS A 52 1.75 -0.43 -16.61
N GLY A 53 2.06 0.84 -16.89
CA GLY A 53 1.93 1.46 -18.21
C GLY A 53 0.85 2.55 -18.31
N VAL A 54 0.09 2.82 -17.25
CA VAL A 54 -0.90 3.91 -17.22
C VAL A 54 -0.20 5.23 -16.92
N ARG A 55 0.21 5.94 -17.98
CA ARG A 55 1.00 7.17 -17.87
C ARG A 55 0.24 8.32 -17.19
N ARG A 56 -1.07 8.37 -17.37
CA ARG A 56 -1.94 9.44 -16.88
C ARG A 56 -2.79 8.93 -15.73
N VAL A 57 -2.27 9.14 -14.53
CA VAL A 57 -2.98 8.85 -13.27
C VAL A 57 -2.84 10.07 -12.35
N LYS A 58 -3.95 10.47 -11.74
CA LYS A 58 -4.03 11.54 -10.74
C LYS A 58 -4.91 11.10 -9.57
N PHE A 59 -4.78 11.79 -8.44
CA PHE A 59 -5.69 11.60 -7.32
C PHE A 59 -6.30 12.93 -6.87
N SER A 60 -7.42 12.85 -6.16
CA SER A 60 -8.07 13.98 -5.51
C SER A 60 -8.67 13.51 -4.19
N ILE A 61 -8.73 14.39 -3.21
CA ILE A 61 -9.36 14.13 -1.91
C ILE A 61 -10.56 15.07 -1.78
N TYR A 62 -11.75 14.49 -1.67
CA TYR A 62 -12.97 15.22 -1.38
C TYR A 62 -13.24 15.11 0.12
N LYS A 63 -13.18 16.23 0.83
CA LYS A 63 -13.25 16.27 2.29
C LYS A 63 -14.69 16.29 2.78
N GLY A 64 -15.01 15.47 3.77
CA GLY A 64 -16.33 15.50 4.42
C GLY A 64 -17.47 14.85 3.65
N VAL A 65 -17.25 14.41 2.40
CA VAL A 65 -18.33 14.02 1.47
C VAL A 65 -18.65 12.54 1.46
N ALA A 66 -17.98 11.70 2.26
CA ALA A 66 -18.15 10.24 2.19
C ALA A 66 -19.58 9.75 2.49
N ASN A 67 -20.41 10.59 3.12
CA ASN A 67 -21.83 10.32 3.37
C ASN A 67 -22.78 11.24 2.56
N GLU A 68 -22.27 12.10 1.68
CA GLU A 68 -23.12 12.93 0.82
C GLU A 68 -23.83 12.04 -0.22
N GLY A 69 -25.16 11.97 -0.14
CA GLY A 69 -25.96 11.07 -0.99
C GLY A 69 -25.80 9.58 -0.67
N ARG A 70 -25.11 9.23 0.43
CA ARG A 70 -24.84 7.86 0.87
C ARG A 70 -25.05 7.76 2.38
N THR A 71 -26.17 7.20 2.84
CA THR A 71 -26.30 6.79 4.24
C THR A 71 -25.47 5.53 4.48
N GLY A 72 -24.55 5.56 5.45
CA GLY A 72 -24.03 4.33 6.05
C GLY A 72 -22.55 4.06 5.90
N ASN A 73 -21.66 5.05 5.78
CA ASN A 73 -20.26 4.78 6.13
C ASN A 73 -20.20 4.31 7.59
N PRO A 74 -19.73 3.09 7.87
CA PRO A 74 -19.82 2.52 9.21
C PRO A 74 -18.67 3.02 10.13
N THR A 75 -17.96 4.07 9.72
CA THR A 75 -16.80 4.65 10.43
C THR A 75 -16.98 6.15 10.65
N ASN A 76 -16.14 6.72 11.52
CA ASN A 76 -16.07 8.18 11.75
C ASN A 76 -15.24 8.93 10.70
N ARG A 77 -14.69 8.22 9.71
CA ARG A 77 -13.91 8.80 8.61
C ARG A 77 -14.85 9.44 7.60
N THR A 78 -14.44 10.54 7.00
CA THR A 78 -15.34 11.39 6.20
C THR A 78 -14.84 11.73 4.80
N ASP A 79 -13.57 11.45 4.49
CA ASP A 79 -12.98 11.82 3.20
C ASP A 79 -13.11 10.71 2.15
N VAL A 80 -13.27 11.12 0.88
CA VAL A 80 -13.17 10.25 -0.29
C VAL A 80 -11.87 10.53 -1.02
N LEU A 81 -11.05 9.50 -1.21
CA LEU A 81 -9.84 9.57 -2.02
C LEU A 81 -10.14 8.95 -3.38
N ASN A 82 -10.15 9.76 -4.44
CA ASN A 82 -10.39 9.32 -5.80
C ASN A 82 -9.09 9.22 -6.59
N ILE A 83 -8.82 8.07 -7.21
CA ILE A 83 -7.73 7.83 -8.15
C ILE A 83 -8.33 7.69 -9.55
N ALA A 84 -7.96 8.58 -10.45
CA ALA A 84 -8.45 8.59 -11.83
C ALA A 84 -7.36 8.11 -12.80
N LEU A 85 -7.68 7.11 -13.60
CA LEU A 85 -6.85 6.54 -14.66
C LEU A 85 -7.34 7.05 -16.01
N SER A 86 -6.44 7.36 -16.95
CA SER A 86 -6.86 7.79 -18.29
C SER A 86 -5.95 7.29 -19.40
N SER A 87 -6.57 6.87 -20.50
CA SER A 87 -5.93 6.58 -21.79
C SER A 87 -5.88 7.81 -22.72
N VAL A 88 -6.56 8.90 -22.36
CA VAL A 88 -6.61 10.17 -23.11
C VAL A 88 -5.89 11.26 -22.34
N ASP A 89 -5.55 12.35 -23.02
CA ASP A 89 -5.13 13.56 -22.33
C ASP A 89 -6.28 14.14 -21.50
N TRP A 90 -5.99 14.72 -20.34
CA TRP A 90 -7.02 15.34 -19.50
C TRP A 90 -7.65 16.59 -20.13
N SER A 91 -6.99 17.18 -21.14
CA SER A 91 -7.47 18.35 -21.89
C SER A 91 -8.22 18.01 -23.18
N VAL A 92 -8.15 16.77 -23.68
CA VAL A 92 -8.81 16.35 -24.93
C VAL A 92 -9.37 14.92 -24.83
N THR A 93 -10.62 14.73 -25.24
CA THR A 93 -11.31 13.42 -25.19
C THR A 93 -11.19 12.61 -26.48
N THR A 94 -10.49 13.11 -27.50
CA THR A 94 -10.65 12.62 -28.89
C THR A 94 -9.65 11.54 -29.32
N ARG A 95 -8.61 11.23 -28.53
CA ARG A 95 -7.61 10.23 -28.92
C ARG A 95 -7.19 9.33 -27.75
N SER A 96 -7.97 8.26 -27.52
CA SER A 96 -7.57 7.19 -26.60
C SER A 96 -6.35 6.48 -27.16
N GLU A 97 -5.37 6.18 -26.30
CA GLU A 97 -4.28 5.27 -26.62
C GLU A 97 -4.74 3.83 -26.34
N PRO A 98 -5.05 3.00 -27.35
CA PRO A 98 -5.72 1.70 -27.13
C PRO A 98 -4.91 0.74 -26.25
N LYS A 99 -3.57 0.83 -26.32
CA LYS A 99 -2.67 0.06 -25.47
C LYS A 99 -2.82 0.45 -23.99
N ILE A 100 -2.96 1.73 -23.68
CA ILE A 100 -3.16 2.21 -22.30
C ILE A 100 -4.57 1.80 -21.84
N GLU A 101 -5.56 1.92 -22.70
CA GLU A 101 -6.94 1.52 -22.40
C GLU A 101 -7.03 0.04 -22.01
N SER A 102 -6.40 -0.86 -22.76
CA SER A 102 -6.32 -2.28 -22.39
C SER A 102 -5.66 -2.52 -21.03
N ILE A 103 -4.62 -1.75 -20.68
CA ILE A 103 -3.98 -1.85 -19.35
C ILE A 103 -4.92 -1.36 -18.26
N ILE A 104 -5.65 -0.26 -18.48
CA ILE A 104 -6.63 0.26 -17.53
C ILE A 104 -7.72 -0.78 -17.29
N ILE A 105 -8.27 -1.38 -18.35
CA ILE A 105 -9.27 -2.46 -18.25
C ILE A 105 -8.74 -3.59 -17.35
N ASN A 106 -7.53 -4.08 -17.62
CA ASN A 106 -6.91 -5.14 -16.81
C ASN A 106 -6.74 -4.75 -15.33
N ILE A 107 -6.43 -3.48 -15.04
CA ILE A 107 -6.33 -2.98 -13.66
C ILE A 107 -7.71 -2.94 -13.00
N MET A 108 -8.71 -2.37 -13.68
CA MET A 108 -10.07 -2.22 -13.17
C MET A 108 -10.78 -3.57 -12.99
N GLU A 109 -10.46 -4.58 -13.79
CA GLU A 109 -10.93 -5.95 -13.60
C GLU A 109 -10.23 -6.65 -12.41
N SER A 110 -9.05 -6.17 -12.00
CA SER A 110 -8.27 -6.76 -10.91
C SER A 110 -8.69 -6.23 -9.53
N LYS A 111 -9.80 -6.77 -9.02
CA LYS A 111 -10.32 -6.45 -7.67
C LYS A 111 -9.31 -6.71 -6.56
N ILE A 112 -8.43 -7.70 -6.72
CA ILE A 112 -7.37 -8.04 -5.75
C ILE A 112 -6.32 -6.93 -5.70
N LEU A 113 -5.90 -6.43 -6.86
CA LEU A 113 -4.91 -5.38 -6.96
C LEU A 113 -5.43 -4.05 -6.36
N MET A 114 -6.63 -3.64 -6.77
CA MET A 114 -7.26 -2.44 -6.23
C MET A 114 -7.52 -2.54 -4.73
N LYS A 115 -7.92 -3.73 -4.23
CA LYS A 115 -8.04 -3.96 -2.79
C LYS A 115 -6.68 -3.80 -2.08
N SER A 116 -5.61 -4.39 -2.61
CA SER A 116 -4.27 -4.25 -2.02
C SER A 116 -3.80 -2.80 -1.93
N TRP A 117 -4.05 -2.00 -2.97
CA TRP A 117 -3.76 -0.57 -2.94
C TRP A 117 -4.62 0.19 -1.93
N THR A 118 -5.91 -0.13 -1.87
CA THR A 118 -6.82 0.44 -0.87
C THR A 118 -6.34 0.16 0.54
N ASP A 119 -6.01 -1.10 0.86
CA ASP A 119 -5.53 -1.51 2.18
C ASP A 119 -4.28 -0.70 2.60
N LYS A 120 -3.32 -0.51 1.68
CA LYS A 120 -2.13 0.33 1.91
C LYS A 120 -2.51 1.78 2.20
N ILE A 121 -3.43 2.35 1.40
CA ILE A 121 -3.90 3.73 1.53
C ILE A 121 -4.58 3.94 2.88
N VAL A 122 -5.60 3.14 3.22
CA VAL A 122 -6.40 3.37 4.44
C VAL A 122 -5.64 3.14 5.74
N ALA A 123 -4.55 2.35 5.69
CA ALA A 123 -3.63 2.16 6.81
C ALA A 123 -2.80 3.43 7.13
N ASN A 124 -2.62 4.31 6.14
CA ASN A 124 -1.77 5.50 6.22
C ASN A 124 -2.54 6.83 6.06
N CYS A 125 -3.80 6.76 5.62
CA CYS A 125 -4.70 7.89 5.43
C CYS A 125 -5.85 7.84 6.44
N GLY A 126 -5.62 8.44 7.62
CA GLY A 126 -6.48 8.27 8.80
C GLY A 126 -7.94 8.72 8.64
N ASN A 127 -8.22 9.74 7.81
CA ASN A 127 -9.59 10.24 7.60
C ASN A 127 -10.23 9.73 6.30
N THR A 128 -9.54 8.89 5.52
CA THR A 128 -10.07 8.33 4.27
C THR A 128 -11.04 7.21 4.58
N ALA A 129 -12.29 7.43 4.18
CA ALA A 129 -13.44 6.56 4.39
C ALA A 129 -13.76 5.72 3.14
N ILE A 130 -13.47 6.26 1.96
CA ILE A 130 -13.69 5.62 0.67
C ILE A 130 -12.44 5.83 -0.19
N VAL A 131 -11.97 4.78 -0.86
CA VAL A 131 -11.02 4.90 -1.96
C VAL A 131 -11.73 4.52 -3.25
N SER A 132 -11.83 5.46 -4.18
CA SER A 132 -12.48 5.30 -5.47
C SER A 132 -11.43 5.16 -6.57
N PHE A 133 -11.59 4.19 -7.45
CA PHE A 133 -10.84 4.08 -8.71
C PHE A 133 -11.78 4.37 -9.85
N GLY A 134 -11.44 5.31 -10.73
CA GLY A 134 -12.27 5.70 -11.87
C GLY A 134 -11.51 5.75 -13.19
N VAL A 135 -12.19 5.44 -14.28
CA VAL A 135 -11.66 5.54 -15.63
C VAL A 135 -12.17 6.82 -16.29
N TYR A 136 -11.30 7.75 -16.62
CA TYR A 136 -11.68 8.96 -17.36
C TYR A 136 -11.55 8.74 -18.87
N PRO A 137 -12.55 9.17 -19.68
CA PRO A 137 -13.73 9.97 -19.31
C PRO A 137 -15.02 9.16 -19.07
N SER A 138 -14.95 7.87 -18.78
CA SER A 138 -16.15 7.04 -18.58
C SER A 138 -16.76 7.19 -17.18
N ASP A 139 -17.93 6.59 -17.01
CA ASP A 139 -18.63 6.42 -15.74
C ASP A 139 -18.19 5.16 -14.97
N TRP A 140 -17.22 4.40 -15.51
CA TRP A 140 -16.72 3.21 -14.84
C TRP A 140 -15.86 3.58 -13.63
N GLY A 141 -16.34 3.23 -12.45
CA GLY A 141 -15.60 3.32 -11.21
C GLY A 141 -15.87 2.17 -10.24
N GLU A 142 -14.97 2.01 -9.28
CA GLU A 142 -15.01 1.00 -8.23
C GLU A 142 -14.69 1.67 -6.89
N ASP A 143 -15.59 1.55 -5.93
CA ASP A 143 -15.48 2.20 -4.62
C ASP A 143 -15.16 1.17 -3.55
N TYR A 144 -14.06 1.36 -2.82
CA TYR A 144 -13.72 0.57 -1.66
C TYR A 144 -14.04 1.34 -0.38
N TYR A 145 -14.97 0.78 0.39
CA TYR A 145 -15.45 1.36 1.63
C TYR A 145 -14.70 0.75 2.80
N ILE A 146 -14.20 1.60 3.69
CA ILE A 146 -13.68 1.12 4.96
C ILE A 146 -14.82 0.73 5.89
N GLN A 147 -14.66 -0.40 6.57
CA GLN A 147 -15.63 -0.96 7.51
C GLN A 147 -15.24 -0.60 8.95
N SER A 148 -16.13 -0.79 9.92
CA SER A 148 -15.85 -0.48 11.33
C SER A 148 -14.69 -1.28 11.93
N ASP A 149 -14.43 -2.48 11.40
CA ASP A 149 -13.29 -3.32 11.80
C ASP A 149 -11.96 -2.93 11.13
N GLY A 150 -11.96 -1.85 10.34
CA GLY A 150 -10.81 -1.36 9.60
C GLY A 150 -10.54 -2.10 8.28
N THR A 151 -11.33 -3.13 7.93
CA THR A 151 -11.23 -3.82 6.64
C THR A 151 -11.83 -2.97 5.52
N THR A 152 -11.53 -3.31 4.26
CA THR A 152 -12.08 -2.63 3.08
C THR A 152 -12.99 -3.57 2.29
N LYS A 153 -14.15 -3.09 1.83
CA LYS A 153 -15.07 -3.85 0.97
C LYS A 153 -15.44 -3.08 -0.29
N LEU A 154 -15.51 -3.81 -1.40
CA LEU A 154 -15.93 -3.29 -2.70
C LEU A 154 -17.42 -2.97 -2.70
N ASN A 155 -17.78 -1.76 -3.14
CA ASN A 155 -19.12 -1.25 -3.43
C ASN A 155 -20.17 -1.46 -2.33
N LYS A 156 -19.75 -1.64 -1.07
CA LYS A 156 -20.66 -1.92 0.03
C LYS A 156 -20.13 -1.46 1.38
N CYS A 157 -20.98 -0.74 2.11
CA CYS A 157 -20.90 -0.64 3.56
C CYS A 157 -21.64 -1.80 4.20
N VAL A 158 -20.98 -2.52 5.10
CA VAL A 158 -21.65 -3.45 6.01
C VAL A 158 -21.84 -2.71 7.33
N PRO A 159 -23.08 -2.53 7.80
CA PRO A 159 -23.32 -1.98 9.13
C PRO A 159 -22.51 -2.77 10.15
N ALA A 160 -21.87 -2.10 11.11
CA ALA A 160 -21.41 -2.79 12.31
C ALA A 160 -22.61 -3.55 12.86
N GLY A 161 -22.48 -4.87 13.01
CA GLY A 161 -23.59 -5.70 13.47
C GLY A 161 -24.23 -5.04 14.70
N THR A 162 -25.55 -4.99 14.72
CA THR A 162 -26.27 -4.46 15.88
C THR A 162 -25.76 -5.21 17.11
N PRO A 163 -25.17 -4.54 18.11
CA PRO A 163 -24.77 -5.21 19.34
C PRO A 163 -26.04 -5.78 19.97
N GLY A 164 -26.26 -7.10 19.88
CA GLY A 164 -27.41 -7.74 20.54
C GLY A 164 -28.19 -8.81 19.76
N LEU A 165 -27.84 -9.15 18.52
CA LEU A 165 -28.44 -10.31 17.85
C LEU A 165 -27.36 -11.35 17.52
N LEU A 166 -27.08 -12.20 18.50
CA LEU A 166 -26.49 -13.52 18.28
C LEU A 166 -27.62 -14.48 17.83
N PRO A 167 -27.30 -15.52 17.04
CA PRO A 167 -28.25 -16.57 16.67
C PRO A 167 -28.79 -17.34 17.87
#